data_AF-A0A3N5N0L8-F1
#
_entry.id   AF-A0A3N5N0L8-F1
#
_cell.length_a   1.000
_cell.length_b   1.000
_cell.length_c   1.000
_cell.angle_alpha   90.00
_cell.angle_beta   90.00
_cell.angle_gamma   90.00
#
_symmetry.space_group_name_H-M   'P 1'
#
loop_
_entity.id
_entity.type
_entity.pdbx_description
1 polymer ?
#
loop_
_entity_poly.entity_id
_entity_poly.type
_entity_poly.pdbx_seq_one_letter_code
_entity_poly.pdbx_strand_id
1 'polypeptide(L)'
;MKGCDKLVDAGRRHFLRGGALGTAGVAATTLFQGEAAAVPMPARVDYPSKRLANVSQLKPNAPMEISYPDKDSPGVLIKLGTRVPDGAGPDGDIVAFSTLCPHKGFPLNYAAADKTLNCPGHYSRFDCERGGLQIIGQATQNLPQFTLRVADNGDIFAEGVDELIYGRLSNVL
;
A
#
# COMPACT_ATOMS: atom_id res chain seq x y z
N MET A 1 -31.99 -49.43 -19.77
CA MET A 1 -30.78 -48.81 -19.17
C MET A 1 -29.48 -49.26 -19.83
N LYS A 2 -29.31 -50.51 -20.28
CA LYS A 2 -28.10 -51.01 -21.01
C LYS A 2 -27.67 -50.23 -22.28
N GLY A 3 -28.52 -49.38 -22.85
CA GLY A 3 -28.20 -48.54 -24.01
C GLY A 3 -27.42 -47.27 -23.64
N CYS A 4 -27.67 -46.68 -22.46
CA CYS A 4 -26.97 -45.50 -21.99
C CYS A 4 -25.50 -45.80 -21.68
N ASP A 5 -25.22 -46.97 -21.10
CA ASP A 5 -23.84 -47.36 -20.74
C ASP A 5 -22.95 -47.47 -21.98
N LYS A 6 -23.49 -47.95 -23.11
CA LYS A 6 -22.76 -48.05 -24.37
C LYS A 6 -22.46 -46.68 -24.99
N LEU A 7 -23.36 -45.71 -24.83
CA LEU A 7 -23.15 -44.33 -25.32
C LEU A 7 -22.11 -43.58 -24.47
N VAL A 8 -22.13 -43.78 -23.15
CA VAL A 8 -21.12 -43.23 -22.24
C VAL A 8 -19.73 -43.81 -22.53
N ASP A 9 -19.65 -45.11 -22.78
CA ASP A 9 -18.38 -45.79 -23.05
C ASP A 9 -17.81 -45.42 -24.44
N ALA A 10 -18.68 -45.16 -25.43
CA ALA A 10 -18.29 -44.59 -26.72
C ALA A 10 -17.77 -43.14 -26.57
N GLY A 11 -18.43 -42.32 -25.74
CA GLY A 11 -18.01 -40.95 -25.44
C GLY A 11 -16.65 -40.89 -24.74
N ARG A 12 -16.41 -41.76 -23.75
CA ARG A 12 -15.12 -41.88 -23.06
C ARG A 12 -14.00 -42.30 -24.00
N ARG A 13 -14.25 -43.26 -24.89
CA ARG A 13 -13.26 -43.69 -25.88
C ARG A 13 -12.96 -42.62 -26.93
N HIS A 14 -13.95 -41.83 -27.34
CA HIS A 14 -13.72 -40.67 -28.20
C HIS A 14 -12.94 -39.56 -27.50
N PHE A 15 -13.22 -39.29 -26.22
CA PHE A 15 -12.47 -38.31 -25.41
C PHE A 15 -11.00 -38.72 -25.25
N LEU A 16 -10.72 -40.00 -24.91
CA LEU A 16 -9.36 -40.50 -24.77
C LEU A 16 -8.59 -40.59 -26.10
N ARG A 17 -9.28 -40.89 -27.21
CA ARG A 17 -8.69 -40.83 -28.56
C ARG A 17 -8.41 -39.38 -29.00
N GLY A 18 -9.28 -38.44 -28.63
CA GLY A 18 -9.10 -37.00 -28.91
C GLY A 18 -7.97 -36.36 -28.11
N GLY A 19 -7.68 -36.85 -26.90
CA GLY A 19 -6.57 -36.38 -26.07
C GLY A 19 -5.18 -36.84 -26.54
N ALA A 20 -5.09 -37.93 -27.31
CA ALA A 20 -3.81 -38.51 -27.72
C ALA A 20 -3.19 -37.92 -28.99
N LEU A 21 -3.88 -37.02 -29.71
CA LEU A 21 -3.41 -36.41 -30.97
C LEU A 21 -2.92 -34.96 -30.82
N GLY A 22 -2.75 -34.46 -29.59
CA GLY A 22 -2.35 -33.08 -29.32
C GLY A 22 -0.87 -32.84 -28.96
N THR A 23 0.06 -33.74 -29.32
CA THR A 23 1.48 -33.60 -28.93
C THR A 23 2.47 -33.93 -30.04
N ALA A 24 2.18 -33.52 -31.27
CA ALA A 24 3.16 -33.55 -32.35
C ALA A 24 3.14 -32.22 -33.12
N GLY A 25 4.00 -31.29 -32.71
CA GLY A 25 4.36 -30.13 -33.53
C GLY A 25 4.29 -28.78 -32.83
N VAL A 26 5.28 -28.49 -31.96
CA VAL A 26 6.03 -27.22 -31.98
C VAL A 26 7.43 -27.49 -31.43
N ALA A 27 8.31 -28.05 -32.24
CA ALA A 27 9.75 -28.06 -31.99
C ALA A 27 10.38 -27.06 -32.95
N ALA A 28 10.48 -25.79 -32.56
CA ALA A 28 11.45 -24.79 -33.06
C ALA A 28 11.00 -23.35 -32.71
N THR A 29 11.05 -22.98 -31.42
CA THR A 29 11.21 -21.58 -31.02
C THR A 29 12.03 -21.50 -29.74
N THR A 30 13.24 -22.05 -29.73
CA THR A 30 14.30 -21.55 -28.83
C THR A 30 14.79 -20.21 -29.37
N LEU A 31 13.90 -19.23 -29.45
CA LEU A 31 14.27 -17.84 -29.70
C LEU A 31 14.73 -17.31 -28.35
N PHE A 32 16.05 -17.14 -28.22
CA PHE A 32 16.71 -16.23 -27.29
C PHE A 32 15.94 -15.99 -25.99
N GLN A 33 16.05 -16.92 -25.04
CA GLN A 33 16.04 -16.49 -23.65
C GLN A 33 17.35 -15.75 -23.44
N GLY A 34 17.38 -14.46 -23.78
CA GLY A 34 18.42 -13.59 -23.26
C GLY A 34 18.48 -13.85 -21.77
N GLU A 35 19.68 -14.09 -21.23
CA GLU A 35 19.90 -14.10 -19.79
C GLU A 35 19.19 -12.87 -19.25
N ALA A 36 18.15 -13.08 -18.43
CA ALA A 36 17.48 -11.99 -17.78
C ALA A 36 18.53 -11.36 -16.87
N ALA A 37 19.21 -10.35 -17.38
CA ALA A 37 20.15 -9.56 -16.61
C ALA A 37 19.35 -9.07 -15.41
N ALA A 38 19.69 -9.56 -14.23
CA ALA A 38 19.07 -9.12 -12.99
C ALA A 38 19.28 -7.61 -12.95
N VAL A 39 18.20 -6.84 -13.08
CA VAL A 39 18.25 -5.41 -12.84
C VAL A 39 18.68 -5.28 -11.38
N PRO A 40 19.87 -4.73 -11.09
CA PRO A 40 20.32 -4.63 -9.71
C PRO A 40 19.31 -3.77 -8.97
N MET A 41 18.54 -4.39 -8.08
CA MET A 41 17.66 -3.66 -7.21
C MET A 41 18.53 -2.81 -6.29
N PRO A 42 18.30 -1.49 -6.21
CA PRO A 42 19.06 -0.66 -5.29
C PRO A 42 18.86 -1.19 -3.87
N ALA A 43 19.91 -1.08 -3.04
CA ALA A 43 19.85 -1.55 -1.65
C ALA A 43 18.80 -0.81 -0.79
N ARG A 44 18.30 0.34 -1.29
CA ARG A 44 17.26 1.15 -0.67
C ARG A 44 16.27 1.62 -1.73
N VAL A 45 15.04 1.91 -1.28
CA VAL A 45 14.02 2.56 -2.08
C VAL A 45 14.35 4.05 -2.22
N ASP A 46 14.33 4.58 -3.44
CA ASP A 46 14.55 5.99 -3.73
C ASP A 46 13.22 6.77 -3.65
N TYR A 47 12.98 7.41 -2.52
CA TYR A 47 11.78 8.19 -2.29
C TYR A 47 11.82 9.56 -2.97
N PRO A 48 10.73 10.02 -3.60
CA PRO A 48 10.66 11.37 -4.13
C PRO A 48 10.57 12.39 -2.98
N SER A 49 11.26 13.52 -3.08
CA SER A 49 11.00 14.70 -2.26
C SER A 49 9.82 15.47 -2.84
N LYS A 50 8.61 15.18 -2.36
CA LYS A 50 7.37 15.76 -2.91
C LYS A 50 6.83 16.86 -2.00
N ARG A 51 6.61 18.06 -2.56
CA ARG A 51 5.88 19.14 -1.87
C ARG A 51 4.42 18.73 -1.68
N LEU A 52 3.94 18.74 -0.44
CA LEU A 52 2.57 18.38 -0.07
C LEU A 52 1.69 19.61 0.11
N ALA A 53 2.12 20.55 0.95
CA ALA A 53 1.34 21.72 1.35
C ALA A 53 2.27 22.81 1.91
N ASN A 54 1.70 23.89 2.43
CA ASN A 54 2.38 24.86 3.29
C ASN A 54 1.75 24.83 4.69
N VAL A 55 2.55 25.04 5.74
CA VAL A 55 2.08 25.04 7.15
C VAL A 55 0.90 26.00 7.36
N SER A 56 0.86 27.13 6.65
CA SER A 56 -0.24 28.10 6.73
C SER A 56 -1.61 27.55 6.29
N GLN A 57 -1.63 26.44 5.54
CA GLN A 57 -2.86 25.82 5.05
C GLN A 57 -3.44 24.81 6.05
N LEU A 58 -2.68 24.42 7.08
CA LEU A 58 -3.12 23.45 8.08
C LEU A 58 -3.98 24.10 9.16
N LYS A 59 -5.11 23.47 9.46
CA LYS A 59 -5.94 23.81 10.61
C LYS A 59 -5.60 22.86 11.77
N PRO A 60 -5.54 23.35 13.02
CA PRO A 60 -5.30 22.47 14.16
C PRO A 60 -6.34 21.35 14.25
N ASN A 61 -5.87 20.13 14.47
CA ASN A 61 -6.66 18.91 14.63
C ASN A 61 -7.65 18.62 13.48
N ALA A 62 -7.36 19.11 12.27
CA ALA A 62 -8.14 18.82 11.07
C ALA A 62 -7.23 18.21 10.00
N PRO A 63 -7.51 16.99 9.52
CA PRO A 63 -6.69 16.34 8.52
C PRO A 63 -6.82 17.03 7.17
N MET A 64 -5.70 17.18 6.47
CA MET A 64 -5.63 17.58 5.06
C MET A 64 -5.28 16.34 4.24
N GLU A 65 -6.11 16.00 3.25
CA GLU A 65 -5.84 14.90 2.34
C GLU A 65 -4.61 15.20 1.46
N ILE A 66 -3.78 14.18 1.26
CA ILE A 66 -2.57 14.22 0.44
C ILE A 66 -2.40 12.89 -0.31
N SER A 67 -1.39 12.81 -1.17
CA SER A 67 -0.94 11.53 -1.73
C SER A 67 0.58 11.46 -1.81
N TYR A 68 1.17 10.37 -1.34
CA TYR A 68 2.62 10.16 -1.30
C TYR A 68 2.95 8.67 -1.18
N PRO A 69 3.94 8.10 -1.90
CA PRO A 69 4.89 8.78 -2.80
C PRO A 69 4.33 9.10 -4.19
N ASP A 70 3.24 8.46 -4.59
CA ASP A 70 2.56 8.64 -5.87
C ASP A 70 1.10 9.05 -5.68
N LYS A 71 0.32 9.09 -6.77
CA LYS A 71 -1.10 9.48 -6.77
C LYS A 71 -2.03 8.38 -6.22
N ASP A 72 -1.58 7.13 -6.19
CA ASP A 72 -2.36 5.96 -5.81
C ASP A 72 -2.07 5.52 -4.36
N SER A 73 -1.37 6.38 -3.61
CA SER A 73 -1.05 6.22 -2.18
C SER A 73 -1.68 7.36 -1.38
N PRO A 74 -2.95 7.23 -0.94
CA PRO A 74 -3.63 8.28 -0.20
C PRO A 74 -3.09 8.39 1.22
N GLY A 75 -3.07 9.62 1.74
CA GLY A 75 -2.65 9.90 3.10
C GLY A 75 -3.30 11.17 3.65
N VAL A 76 -2.96 11.48 4.90
CA VAL A 76 -3.39 12.71 5.58
C VAL A 76 -2.22 13.42 6.23
N LEU A 77 -2.22 14.74 6.18
CA LEU A 77 -1.34 15.64 6.91
C LEU A 77 -2.14 16.29 8.06
N ILE A 78 -1.63 16.23 9.28
CA ILE A 78 -2.36 16.64 10.49
C ILE A 78 -1.46 17.53 11.33
N LYS A 79 -1.95 18.72 11.72
CA LYS A 79 -1.35 19.54 12.78
C LYS A 79 -2.00 19.18 14.12
N LEU A 80 -1.32 18.41 14.97
CA LEU A 80 -1.89 17.84 16.19
C LEU A 80 -2.04 18.85 17.34
N GLY A 81 -1.36 19.99 17.28
CA GLY A 81 -1.41 21.04 18.31
C GLY A 81 -0.59 20.75 19.57
N THR A 82 0.11 19.61 19.61
CA THR A 82 1.04 19.25 20.68
C THR A 82 2.25 18.56 20.08
N ARG A 83 3.42 18.77 20.68
CA ARG A 83 4.65 18.10 20.23
C ARG A 83 4.50 16.59 20.38
N VAL A 84 4.88 15.86 19.35
CA VAL A 84 4.85 14.39 19.32
C VAL A 84 6.19 13.84 18.81
N PRO A 85 6.51 12.57 19.11
CA PRO A 85 7.61 11.88 18.44
C PRO A 85 7.43 11.98 16.92
N ASP A 86 8.53 12.30 16.23
CA ASP A 86 8.60 12.41 14.76
C ASP A 86 7.69 13.48 14.13
N GLY A 87 7.13 14.38 14.94
CA GLY A 87 6.39 15.55 14.47
C GLY A 87 7.33 16.60 13.87
N ALA A 88 6.98 17.07 12.67
CA ALA A 88 7.73 18.07 11.93
C ALA A 88 7.27 19.51 12.24
N GLY A 89 8.00 20.48 11.69
CA GLY A 89 7.74 21.90 11.89
C GLY A 89 8.27 22.44 13.22
N PRO A 90 8.16 23.76 13.43
CA PRO A 90 8.73 24.42 14.62
C PRO A 90 8.10 23.93 15.93
N ASP A 91 6.80 23.67 15.92
CA ASP A 91 6.06 23.17 17.09
C ASP A 91 6.32 21.67 17.34
N GLY A 92 6.78 20.93 16.32
CA GLY A 92 7.00 19.49 16.36
C GLY A 92 5.70 18.69 16.42
N ASP A 93 4.63 19.20 15.80
CA ASP A 93 3.26 18.68 15.92
C ASP A 93 2.62 18.33 14.56
N ILE A 94 3.37 18.43 13.46
CA ILE A 94 2.88 18.12 12.12
C ILE A 94 3.29 16.69 11.77
N VAL A 95 2.30 15.84 11.54
CA VAL A 95 2.49 14.43 11.16
C VAL A 95 1.76 14.11 9.88
N ALA A 96 2.21 13.09 9.16
CA ALA A 96 1.48 12.57 8.02
C ALA A 96 1.50 11.05 8.01
N PHE A 97 0.37 10.44 7.61
CA PHE A 97 0.19 9.00 7.57
C PHE A 97 -0.49 8.56 6.28
N SER A 98 -0.22 7.33 5.87
CA SER A 98 -1.10 6.61 4.93
C SER A 98 -2.51 6.50 5.52
N THR A 99 -3.54 6.65 4.69
CA THR A 99 -4.93 6.38 5.08
C THR A 99 -5.43 4.99 4.66
N LEU A 100 -4.54 4.13 4.15
CA LEU A 100 -4.85 2.74 3.86
C LEU A 100 -4.55 1.89 5.10
N CYS A 101 -5.55 1.17 5.60
CA CYS A 101 -5.36 0.25 6.71
C CYS A 101 -4.33 -0.84 6.33
N PRO A 102 -3.24 -1.01 7.09
CA PRO A 102 -2.22 -2.00 6.77
C PRO A 102 -2.70 -3.46 6.87
N HIS A 103 -3.86 -3.72 7.48
CA HIS A 103 -4.44 -5.06 7.54
C HIS A 103 -4.99 -5.54 6.18
N LYS A 104 -5.99 -4.84 5.64
CA LYS A 104 -6.73 -5.21 4.40
C LYS A 104 -7.11 -4.02 3.52
N GLY A 105 -6.42 -2.89 3.67
CA GLY A 105 -6.51 -1.75 2.75
C GLY A 105 -7.76 -0.88 2.84
N PHE A 106 -8.63 -1.10 3.83
CA PHE A 106 -9.79 -0.24 4.03
C PHE A 106 -9.35 1.21 4.31
N PRO A 107 -10.03 2.22 3.75
CA PRO A 107 -9.75 3.61 4.03
C PRO A 107 -10.04 3.92 5.50
N LEU A 108 -9.10 4.59 6.16
CA LEU A 108 -9.19 4.99 7.55
C LEU A 108 -9.91 6.34 7.69
N ASN A 109 -10.70 6.48 8.75
CA ASN A 109 -11.36 7.73 9.10
C ASN A 109 -10.70 8.37 10.31
N TYR A 110 -10.42 9.67 10.25
CA TYR A 110 -9.87 10.40 11.39
C TYR A 110 -10.96 10.74 12.40
N ALA A 111 -10.74 10.43 13.67
CA ALA A 111 -11.56 10.86 14.79
C ALA A 111 -10.84 11.96 15.57
N ALA A 112 -11.30 13.20 15.41
CA ALA A 112 -10.69 14.37 16.04
C ALA A 112 -10.80 14.38 17.59
N ALA A 113 -11.76 13.63 18.15
CA ALA A 113 -11.99 13.58 19.60
C ALA A 113 -10.80 12.99 20.37
N ASP A 114 -10.08 12.04 19.77
CA ASP A 114 -8.91 11.39 20.37
C ASP A 114 -7.75 11.22 19.38
N LYS A 115 -7.79 11.95 18.26
CA LYS A 115 -6.73 12.01 17.25
C LYS A 115 -6.30 10.64 16.73
N THR A 116 -7.29 9.76 16.49
CA THR A 116 -7.05 8.41 15.97
C THR A 116 -7.48 8.25 14.52
N LEU A 117 -6.79 7.38 13.78
CA LEU A 117 -7.26 6.86 12.49
C LEU A 117 -7.93 5.50 12.70
N ASN A 118 -9.19 5.38 12.30
CA ASN A 118 -10.05 4.25 12.61
C ASN A 118 -10.48 3.50 11.34
N CYS A 119 -10.25 2.19 11.35
CA CYS A 119 -10.60 1.30 10.25
C CYS A 119 -12.03 0.77 10.40
N PRO A 120 -12.92 1.00 9.42
CA PRO A 120 -14.30 0.49 9.47
C PRO A 120 -14.40 -1.00 9.15
N GLY A 121 -13.38 -1.60 8.52
CA GLY A 121 -13.43 -3.01 8.09
C GLY A 121 -13.36 -4.00 9.26
N HIS A 122 -12.36 -3.83 10.14
CA HIS A 122 -12.10 -4.75 11.25
C HIS A 122 -11.71 -4.01 12.54
N TYR A 123 -12.19 -2.76 12.68
CA TYR A 123 -12.13 -1.98 13.93
C TYR A 123 -10.72 -1.71 14.47
N SER A 124 -9.70 -1.73 13.62
CA SER A 124 -8.35 -1.30 14.01
C SER A 124 -8.31 0.20 14.26
N ARG A 125 -7.54 0.63 15.25
CA ARG A 125 -7.37 2.04 15.65
C ARG A 125 -5.89 2.35 15.79
N PHE A 126 -5.47 3.47 15.23
CA PHE A 126 -4.07 3.92 15.20
C PHE A 126 -3.95 5.30 15.85
N ASP A 127 -2.99 5.46 16.76
CA ASP A 127 -2.74 6.68 17.51
C ASP A 127 -1.85 7.65 16.72
N CYS A 128 -2.40 8.76 16.23
CA CYS A 128 -1.61 9.74 15.46
C CYS A 128 -0.63 10.53 16.33
N GLU A 129 -0.81 10.55 17.66
CA GLU A 129 0.12 11.22 18.59
C GLU A 129 1.31 10.33 18.98
N ARG A 130 1.28 9.05 18.60
CA ARG A 130 2.32 8.05 18.91
C ARG A 130 2.81 7.32 17.67
N GLY A 131 3.15 8.09 16.63
CA GLY A 131 3.76 7.55 15.41
C GLY A 131 2.90 6.48 14.71
N GLY A 132 1.58 6.61 14.77
CA GLY A 132 0.68 5.64 14.13
C GLY A 132 0.58 4.30 14.85
N LEU A 133 0.96 4.24 16.13
CA LEU A 133 0.91 3.01 16.94
C LEU A 133 -0.48 2.38 16.88
N GLN A 134 -0.56 1.09 16.57
CA GLN A 134 -1.82 0.35 16.63
C GLN A 134 -2.25 0.17 18.09
N ILE A 135 -3.30 0.89 18.50
CA ILE A 135 -3.89 0.80 19.84
C ILE A 135 -4.57 -0.56 20.02
N ILE A 136 -5.33 -0.95 19.00
CA ILE A 136 -6.07 -2.22 18.89
C ILE A 136 -6.25 -2.51 17.40
N GLY A 137 -6.16 -3.77 16.98
CA GLY A 137 -6.38 -4.10 15.59
C GLY A 137 -5.87 -5.45 15.16
N GLN A 138 -5.84 -5.65 13.85
CA GLN A 138 -5.45 -6.90 13.19
C GLN A 138 -4.22 -6.72 12.29
N ALA A 139 -3.74 -5.49 12.09
CA ALA A 139 -2.51 -5.30 11.33
C ALA A 139 -1.31 -5.76 12.17
N THR A 140 -0.29 -6.27 11.49
CA THR A 140 0.97 -6.70 12.08
C THR A 140 2.06 -5.63 11.99
N GLN A 141 1.67 -4.41 11.63
CA GLN A 141 2.52 -3.22 11.55
C GLN A 141 1.73 -2.02 12.11
N ASN A 142 2.44 -1.00 12.55
CA ASN A 142 1.85 0.30 12.85
C ASN A 142 1.41 1.00 11.55
N LEU A 143 0.72 2.13 11.67
CA LEU A 143 0.28 2.87 10.50
C LEU A 143 1.47 3.54 9.82
N PRO A 144 1.70 3.35 8.50
CA PRO A 144 2.84 3.96 7.83
C PRO A 144 2.84 5.49 7.94
N GLN A 145 3.91 6.02 8.54
CA GLN A 145 4.15 7.45 8.74
C GLN A 145 5.06 7.97 7.63
N PHE A 146 4.70 9.13 7.08
CA PHE A 146 5.53 9.81 6.09
C PHE A 146 6.56 10.67 6.79
N THR A 147 7.82 10.53 6.40
CA THR A 147 8.91 11.39 6.89
C THR A 147 8.76 12.78 6.28
N LEU A 148 8.61 13.78 7.14
CA LEU A 148 8.35 15.16 6.74
C LEU A 148 9.55 16.07 6.95
N ARG A 149 9.75 16.99 6.01
CA ARG A 149 10.63 18.15 6.17
C ARG A 149 9.82 19.42 5.96
N VAL A 150 9.94 20.38 6.88
CA VAL A 150 9.38 21.73 6.72
C VAL A 150 10.51 22.67 6.33
N ALA A 151 10.40 23.29 5.15
CA ALA A 151 11.35 24.28 4.67
C ALA A 151 11.15 25.65 5.35
N ASP A 152 12.14 26.54 5.24
CA ASP A 152 12.12 27.88 5.87
C ASP A 152 10.92 28.74 5.42
N ASN A 153 10.44 28.53 4.19
CA ASN A 153 9.24 29.21 3.65
C ASN A 153 7.91 28.59 4.15
N GLY A 154 7.97 27.58 5.02
CA GLY A 154 6.83 26.84 5.54
C GLY A 154 6.30 25.75 4.62
N ASP A 155 6.94 25.45 3.49
CA ASP A 155 6.51 24.34 2.64
C ASP A 155 6.85 22.99 3.30
N ILE A 156 5.89 22.07 3.24
CA ILE A 156 5.97 20.74 3.81
C ILE A 156 6.26 19.77 2.68
N PHE A 157 7.35 19.03 2.81
CA PHE A 157 7.77 17.96 1.91
C PHE A 157 7.65 16.61 2.60
N ALA A 158 7.26 15.58 1.85
CA ALA A 158 7.45 14.18 2.25
C ALA A 158 8.63 13.58 1.48
N GLU A 159 9.46 12.82 2.19
CA GLU A 159 10.76 12.32 1.70
C GLU A 159 11.00 10.85 2.05
N GLY A 160 10.04 10.18 2.69
CA GLY A 160 10.15 8.78 3.07
C GLY A 160 8.88 8.25 3.69
N VAL A 161 8.85 6.93 3.89
CA VAL A 161 7.82 6.21 4.65
C VAL A 161 8.52 5.16 5.49
N ASP A 162 8.17 5.07 6.77
CA ASP A 162 8.83 4.18 7.75
C ASP A 162 8.39 2.71 7.67
N GLU A 163 7.21 2.46 7.10
CA GLU A 163 6.58 1.15 6.96
C GLU A 163 6.10 0.89 5.53
N LEU A 164 5.82 -0.38 5.21
CA LEU A 164 5.27 -0.75 3.90
C LEU A 164 3.81 -0.30 3.77
N ILE A 165 3.48 0.47 2.74
CA ILE A 165 2.11 0.88 2.43
C ILE A 165 1.33 -0.33 1.91
N TYR A 166 0.06 -0.45 2.32
CA TYR A 166 -0.80 -1.55 1.90
C TYR A 166 -0.96 -1.62 0.37
N GLY A 167 -1.01 -2.85 -0.16
CA GLY A 167 -1.33 -3.10 -1.57
C GLY A 167 -0.15 -3.00 -2.52
N ARG A 168 1.08 -2.88 -2.00
CA ARG A 168 2.32 -2.83 -2.78
C ARG A 168 3.44 -3.62 -2.10
N LEU A 169 4.43 -4.05 -2.89
CA LEU A 169 5.63 -4.77 -2.41
C LEU A 169 6.88 -3.87 -2.35
N SER A 170 6.78 -2.66 -2.87
CA SER A 170 7.74 -1.56 -2.73
C SER A 170 6.93 -0.29 -2.58
N ASN A 171 7.37 0.65 -1.73
CA ASN A 171 6.64 1.89 -1.52
C ASN A 171 6.67 2.79 -2.76
N VAL A 172 7.76 2.78 -3.52
CA VAL A 172 7.88 3.45 -4.82
C VAL A 172 7.77 2.37 -5.91
N LEU A 173 6.87 2.59 -6.88
CA LEU A 173 6.49 1.67 -7.94
C LEU A 173 7.07 2.08 -9.30
#